data_AF-A0A892I3V5-F1
#
_entry.id   AF-A0A892I3V5-F1
#
_cell.length_a   1.000
_cell.length_b   1.000
_cell.length_c   1.000
_cell.angle_alpha   90.00
_cell.angle_beta   90.00
_cell.angle_gamma   90.00
#
_symmetry.space_group_name_H-M   'P 1'
#
loop_
_entity.id
_entity.type
_entity.pdbx_description
1 polymer ?
#
loop_
_entity_poly.entity_id
_entity_poly.type
_entity_poly.pdbx_seq_one_letter_code
_entity_poly.pdbx_strand_id
1 'polypeptide(L)'
;MPVHVAHVHQATAGDQTGDSVMGTTQQASGSGNVRITVTSNGKLTPIKSTQSSIDSNLNWGIVGVPDANGHYNDCVVFLNWPIK
;
A
#
# COMPACT_ATOMS: atom_id res chain seq x y z
N MET A 1 -12.08 18.02 -15.29
CA MET A 1 -10.84 17.46 -14.70
C MET A 1 -11.28 16.49 -13.61
N PRO A 2 -10.99 15.18 -13.67
CA PRO A 2 -11.38 14.30 -12.57
C PRO A 2 -10.51 14.62 -11.36
N VAL A 3 -11.18 14.87 -10.24
CA VAL A 3 -10.60 15.10 -8.92
C VAL A 3 -9.94 13.79 -8.48
N HIS A 4 -8.62 13.82 -8.23
CA HIS A 4 -7.94 12.72 -7.56
C HIS A 4 -8.43 12.69 -6.12
N VAL A 5 -9.25 11.70 -5.77
CA VAL A 5 -9.57 11.41 -4.39
C VAL A 5 -8.34 10.75 -3.77
N ALA A 6 -7.43 11.58 -3.27
CA ALA A 6 -6.38 11.14 -2.38
C ALA A 6 -7.04 10.84 -1.03
N HIS A 7 -7.50 9.60 -0.84
CA HIS A 7 -7.75 9.09 0.50
C HIS A 7 -6.39 8.94 1.18
N VAL A 8 -5.85 10.04 1.70
CA VAL A 8 -4.61 10.06 2.48
C VAL A 8 -4.94 9.45 3.83
N HIS A 9 -4.80 8.14 3.93
CA HIS A 9 -4.77 7.47 5.22
C HIS A 9 -3.31 7.26 5.59
N GLN A 10 -2.86 8.04 6.59
CA GLN A 10 -1.53 7.87 7.16
C GLN A 10 -1.61 6.78 8.20
N ALA A 11 -0.97 5.64 7.93
CA ALA A 11 -0.57 4.73 8.98
C ALA A 11 0.83 5.16 9.41
N THR A 12 0.96 5.65 10.64
CA THR A 12 2.25 6.07 11.20
C THR A 12 2.79 4.90 12.03
N ALA A 13 3.87 4.27 11.58
CA ALA A 13 4.60 3.31 12.39
C ALA A 13 5.75 4.01 13.11
N GLY A 14 6.04 3.57 14.34
CA GLY A 14 7.39 3.69 14.89
C GLY A 14 8.29 2.58 14.32
N ASP A 15 9.59 2.62 14.60
CA ASP A 15 10.53 1.57 14.20
C ASP A 15 10.07 0.21 14.77
N GLN A 16 9.53 -0.66 13.91
CA GLN A 16 9.03 -1.98 14.29
C GLN A 16 9.68 -3.04 13.41
N THR A 17 10.43 -3.96 14.02
CA THR A 17 11.22 -4.98 13.32
C THR A 17 10.50 -6.35 13.24
N GLY A 18 9.17 -6.36 13.39
CA GLY A 18 8.39 -7.59 13.61
C GLY A 18 7.13 -7.76 12.77
N ASP A 19 7.01 -7.10 11.61
CA ASP A 19 5.85 -7.19 10.70
C ASP A 19 4.49 -6.87 11.38
N SER A 20 4.51 -5.93 12.32
CA SER A 20 3.31 -5.47 13.01
C SER A 20 2.37 -4.73 12.06
N VAL A 21 1.07 -5.03 12.15
CA VAL A 21 0.05 -4.36 11.33
C VAL A 21 -0.08 -2.89 11.74
N MET A 22 0.31 -1.98 10.85
CA MET A 22 0.22 -0.52 11.04
C MET A 22 -1.23 -0.01 10.99
N GLY A 23 -2.11 -0.71 10.28
CA GLY A 23 -3.52 -0.39 10.13
C GLY A 23 -4.18 -1.20 9.03
N THR A 24 -5.51 -1.27 9.07
CA THR A 24 -6.33 -1.85 8.00
C THR A 24 -7.58 -1.01 7.79
N THR A 25 -7.98 -0.81 6.54
CA THR A 25 -9.19 -0.07 6.19
C THR A 25 -9.80 -0.63 4.91
N GLN A 26 -11.12 -0.55 4.81
CA GLN A 26 -11.87 -0.91 3.61
C GLN A 26 -12.34 0.38 2.93
N GLN A 27 -12.10 0.48 1.61
CA GLN A 27 -12.42 1.66 0.82
C GLN A 27 -13.00 1.26 -0.54
N ALA A 28 -13.95 2.04 -1.04
CA ALA A 28 -14.42 1.90 -2.41
C ALA A 28 -13.41 2.53 -3.37
N SER A 29 -13.10 1.83 -4.48
CA SER A 29 -12.12 2.31 -5.47
C SER A 29 -12.65 3.41 -6.39
N GLY A 30 -13.96 3.70 -6.36
CA GLY A 30 -14.58 4.73 -7.21
C GLY A 30 -14.34 4.46 -8.70
N SER A 31 -13.52 5.30 -9.34
CA SER A 31 -13.12 5.15 -10.76
C SER A 31 -12.15 3.99 -11.01
N GLY A 32 -11.69 3.31 -9.96
CA GLY A 32 -10.74 2.20 -10.05
C GLY A 32 -9.27 2.63 -9.99
N ASN A 33 -8.96 3.93 -10.01
CA ASN A 33 -7.59 4.42 -9.86
C ASN A 33 -7.22 4.52 -8.36
N VAL A 34 -6.38 3.61 -7.90
CA VAL A 34 -5.85 3.60 -6.54
C VAL A 34 -4.34 3.83 -6.61
N ARG A 35 -3.84 4.83 -5.86
CA ARG A 35 -2.41 5.14 -5.78
C ARG A 35 -1.93 5.03 -4.34
N ILE A 36 -0.90 4.22 -4.14
CA ILE A 36 -0.18 4.14 -2.86
C ILE A 36 1.02 5.08 -2.92
N THR A 37 1.20 5.86 -1.87
CA THR A 37 2.33 6.77 -1.69
C THR A 37 2.88 6.53 -0.29
N VAL A 38 4.18 6.33 -0.18
CA VAL A 38 4.85 6.15 1.11
C VAL A 38 5.87 7.27 1.29
N THR A 39 5.85 7.88 2.46
CA THR A 39 6.81 8.90 2.84
C THR A 39 7.53 8.52 4.12
N SER A 40 8.85 8.55 4.11
CA SER A 40 9.69 8.39 5.31
C SER A 40 10.41 9.70 5.59
N ASN A 41 10.35 10.18 6.83
CA ASN A 41 10.95 11.45 7.26
C ASN A 41 10.62 12.64 6.33
N GLY A 42 9.36 12.73 5.89
CA GLY A 42 8.86 13.79 5.01
C GLY A 42 9.29 13.69 3.53
N LYS A 43 9.98 12.62 3.12
CA LYS A 43 10.42 12.40 1.74
C LYS A 43 9.65 11.26 1.09
N LEU A 44 9.33 11.40 -0.20
CA LEU A 44 8.74 10.33 -1.00
C LEU A 44 9.74 9.17 -1.13
N THR A 45 9.31 7.98 -0.75
CA THR A 45 10.14 6.77 -0.83
C THR A 45 9.86 6.02 -2.13
N PRO A 46 10.89 5.58 -2.88
CA PRO A 46 10.68 4.71 -4.03
C PRO A 46 10.03 3.40 -3.59
N ILE A 47 9.07 2.90 -4.37
CA ILE A 47 8.34 1.67 -4.07
C ILE A 47 8.51 0.67 -5.22
N LYS A 48 8.39 -0.62 -4.89
CA LYS A 48 8.13 -1.66 -5.87
C LYS A 48 6.73 -2.21 -5.66
N SER A 49 6.06 -2.57 -6.73
CA SER A 49 4.72 -3.15 -6.65
C SER A 49 4.51 -4.26 -7.66
N THR A 50 3.54 -5.11 -7.34
CA THR A 50 3.01 -6.12 -8.26
C THR A 50 1.51 -6.27 -8.03
N GLN A 51 0.82 -6.78 -9.04
CA GLN A 51 -0.57 -7.17 -8.96
C GLN A 51 -0.71 -8.59 -9.50
N SER A 52 -1.53 -9.40 -8.85
CA SER A 52 -1.83 -10.78 -9.27
C SER A 52 -3.27 -11.15 -8.94
N SER A 53 -3.73 -12.26 -9.50
CA SER A 53 -5.05 -12.81 -9.24
C SER A 53 -5.06 -14.33 -9.21
N ILE A 54 -6.06 -14.90 -8.52
CA ILE A 54 -6.46 -16.31 -8.60
C ILE A 54 -7.80 -16.37 -9.30
N ASP A 55 -7.87 -17.18 -10.36
CA ASP A 55 -9.07 -17.46 -11.14
C ASP A 55 -9.81 -16.21 -11.66
N SER A 56 -9.07 -15.11 -11.86
CA SER A 56 -9.62 -13.78 -12.20
C SER A 56 -10.68 -13.26 -11.22
N ASN A 57 -10.75 -13.81 -10.00
CA ASN A 57 -11.74 -13.47 -8.99
C ASN A 57 -11.08 -12.81 -7.79
N LEU A 58 -10.16 -13.50 -7.12
CA LEU A 58 -9.41 -12.95 -6.00
C LEU A 58 -8.21 -12.18 -6.55
N ASN A 59 -8.16 -10.87 -6.32
CA ASN A 59 -7.10 -9.99 -6.77
C ASN A 59 -6.36 -9.42 -5.57
N TRP A 60 -5.05 -9.23 -5.73
CA TRP A 60 -4.27 -8.48 -4.77
C TRP A 60 -3.20 -7.64 -5.45
N GLY A 61 -2.90 -6.50 -4.81
CA GLY A 61 -1.75 -5.67 -5.09
C GLY A 61 -0.84 -5.67 -3.87
N ILE A 62 0.47 -5.78 -4.09
CA ILE A 62 1.48 -5.67 -3.04
C ILE A 62 2.38 -4.49 -3.37
N VAL A 63 2.69 -3.69 -2.36
CA VAL A 63 3.71 -2.65 -2.42
C VAL A 63 4.76 -2.95 -1.36
N GLY A 64 6.03 -3.01 -1.76
CA GLY A 64 7.18 -3.10 -0.86
C GLY A 64 7.99 -1.80 -0.89
N VAL A 65 8.49 -1.40 0.28
CA VAL A 65 9.26 -0.18 0.49
C VAL A 65 10.66 -0.56 0.98
N PRO A 66 11.74 -0.02 0.40
CA PRO A 66 13.10 -0.39 0.75
C PRO A 66 13.50 0.10 2.14
N ASP A 67 14.15 -0.77 2.91
CA ASP A 67 14.89 -0.43 4.13
C ASP A 67 16.27 0.17 3.76
N ALA A 68 17.06 0.52 4.78
CA ALA A 68 18.41 1.06 4.61
C ALA A 68 19.38 0.10 3.90
N ASN A 69 19.08 -1.20 3.84
CA ASN A 69 19.89 -2.24 3.21
C ASN A 69 19.38 -2.62 1.81
N GLY A 70 18.29 -2.01 1.35
CA GLY A 70 17.67 -2.28 0.06
C GLY A 70 16.71 -3.48 0.04
N HIS A 71 16.36 -4.06 1.20
CA HIS A 71 15.28 -5.03 1.31
C HIS A 71 13.93 -4.32 1.27
N TYR A 72 12.95 -4.82 0.51
CA TYR A 72 11.68 -4.12 0.29
C TYR A 72 10.62 -4.43 1.37
N ASN A 73 11.00 -4.32 2.65
CA ASN A 73 10.18 -4.67 3.81
C ASN A 73 10.14 -3.62 4.93
N ASP A 74 10.63 -2.39 4.70
CA ASP A 74 10.52 -1.29 5.67
C ASP A 74 9.06 -0.89 5.90
N CYS A 75 8.26 -1.01 4.85
CA CYS A 75 6.80 -0.96 4.89
C CYS A 75 6.26 -1.88 3.78
N VAL A 76 5.20 -2.61 4.09
CA VAL A 76 4.50 -3.47 3.14
C VAL A 76 3.02 -3.11 3.14
N VAL A 77 2.47 -2.85 1.96
CA VAL A 77 1.03 -2.58 1.78
C VAL A 77 0.41 -3.71 0.99
N PHE A 78 -0.64 -4.31 1.55
CA PHE A 78 -1.49 -5.27 0.87
C PHE A 78 -2.82 -4.61 0.52
N LEU A 79 -3.20 -4.73 -0.76
CA LEU A 79 -4.54 -4.41 -1.26
C LEU A 79 -5.17 -5.72 -1.73
N ASN A 80 -6.41 -5.99 -1.36
CA ASN A 80 -7.13 -7.17 -1.82
C ASN A 80 -8.58 -6.84 -2.19
N TRP A 81 -9.08 -7.47 -3.25
CA TRP A 81 -10.47 -7.31 -3.72
C TRP A 81 -10.90 -8.51 -4.57
N PRO A 82 -12.21 -8.76 -4.75
CA PRO A 82 -13.32 -8.13 -4.05
C PRO A 82 -13.34 -8.50 -2.57
N ILE A 83 -14.13 -7.76 -1.80
CA ILE A 83 -14.33 -7.93 -0.36
C ILE A 83 -15.83 -8.09 -0.14
N LYS A 84 -16.23 -8.97 0.78
CA LYS A 84 -17.64 -9.24 1.08
C LYS A 84 -18.22 -8.20 2.02
#